data_AF-A0A1W1CZK2-F1
#
_entry.id   AF-A0A1W1CZK2-F1
#
_cell.length_a   1.000
_cell.length_b   1.000
_cell.length_c   1.000
_cell.angle_alpha   90.00
_cell.angle_beta   90.00
_cell.angle_gamma   90.00
#
_symmetry.space_group_name_H-M   'P 1'
#
loop_
_entity.id
_entity.type
_entity.pdbx_description
1 polymer ?
#
loop_
_entity_poly.entity_id
_entity_poly.type
_entity_poly.pdbx_seq_one_letter_code
_entity_poly.pdbx_strand_id
1 'polypeptide(L)'
;MENFSMTDFNYFDVTISVIILILGIKGFMQGFIKELFALIGLVAGVYFAARLAPEAAIFIDTNFIHLENDAILKLIGFLAILTIIWLTATIVGSLFAKIANQNGMNIINRIFGFATALGKYFLIFALIVTALSNVTLVKDNIGKYIDGSNLYPYLKETGAYLINLDIPALSALKDSIKNTDKNTSKDIFSQY
;
A
#
# COMPACT_ATOMS: atom_id res chain seq x y z
N MET A 1 -20.42 3.39 -41.71
CA MET A 1 -20.99 2.99 -40.41
C MET A 1 -19.79 2.85 -39.49
N GLU A 2 -19.58 3.82 -38.60
CA GLU A 2 -18.54 3.70 -37.57
C GLU A 2 -18.89 2.47 -36.72
N ASN A 3 -18.07 1.44 -36.80
CA ASN A 3 -18.10 0.35 -35.85
C ASN A 3 -17.59 0.94 -34.54
N PHE A 4 -18.49 1.48 -33.73
CA PHE A 4 -18.25 1.66 -32.31
C PHE A 4 -17.93 0.27 -31.77
N SER A 5 -16.65 -0.06 -31.66
CA SER A 5 -16.21 -1.20 -30.88
C SER A 5 -16.79 -0.97 -29.49
N MET A 6 -17.84 -1.70 -29.13
CA MET A 6 -18.21 -1.83 -27.73
C MET A 6 -16.92 -2.30 -27.07
N THR A 7 -16.33 -1.46 -26.23
CA THR A 7 -15.20 -1.85 -25.39
C THR A 7 -15.62 -3.16 -24.75
N ASP A 8 -14.97 -4.27 -25.09
CA ASP A 8 -15.32 -5.58 -24.55
C ASP A 8 -15.30 -5.44 -23.02
N PHE A 9 -16.49 -5.39 -22.42
CA PHE A 9 -16.64 -5.10 -21.01
C PHE A 9 -16.11 -6.29 -20.23
N ASN A 10 -14.84 -6.23 -19.86
CA ASN A 10 -14.25 -7.27 -19.05
C ASN A 10 -14.88 -7.22 -17.63
N TYR A 11 -15.41 -8.35 -17.18
CA TYR A 11 -16.06 -8.47 -15.87
C TYR A 11 -15.14 -8.10 -14.71
N PHE A 12 -13.83 -8.38 -14.81
CA PHE A 12 -12.83 -7.94 -13.83
C PHE A 12 -12.75 -6.41 -13.78
N ASP A 13 -12.63 -5.75 -14.93
CA ASP A 13 -12.50 -4.28 -15.01
C ASP A 13 -13.72 -3.59 -14.37
N VAL A 14 -14.93 -4.04 -14.74
CA VAL A 14 -16.18 -3.49 -14.21
C VAL A 14 -16.28 -3.74 -12.71
N THR A 15 -16.02 -4.96 -12.26
CA THR A 15 -16.14 -5.34 -10.85
C THR A 15 -15.20 -4.52 -9.98
N ILE A 16 -13.92 -4.48 -10.33
CA ILE A 16 -12.92 -3.74 -9.54
C ILE A 16 -13.19 -2.24 -9.57
N SER A 17 -13.54 -1.68 -10.74
CA SER A 17 -13.85 -0.25 -10.86
C SER A 17 -15.05 0.14 -9.99
N VAL A 18 -16.13 -0.66 -10.00
CA VAL A 18 -17.32 -0.41 -9.17
C VAL A 18 -16.98 -0.50 -7.68
N ILE A 19 -16.19 -1.50 -7.27
CA ILE A 19 -15.78 -1.62 -5.86
C ILE A 19 -14.93 -0.42 -5.44
N ILE A 20 -13.96 -0.01 -6.27
CA ILE A 20 -13.13 1.18 -5.98
C ILE A 20 -13.98 2.43 -5.89
N LEU A 21 -14.97 2.61 -6.77
CA LEU A 21 -15.89 3.76 -6.72
C LEU A 21 -16.72 3.77 -5.43
N ILE A 22 -17.33 2.63 -5.07
CA ILE A 22 -18.12 2.50 -3.84
C ILE A 22 -17.25 2.77 -2.61
N LEU A 23 -16.04 2.21 -2.56
CA LEU A 23 -15.10 2.46 -1.46
C LEU A 23 -14.59 3.91 -1.48
N GLY A 24 -14.47 4.54 -2.65
CA GLY A 24 -14.13 5.95 -2.81
C GLY A 24 -15.12 6.87 -2.10
N ILE A 25 -16.41 6.53 -2.07
CA ILE A 25 -17.46 7.29 -1.34
C ILE A 25 -17.13 7.37 0.15
N LYS A 26 -16.47 6.36 0.73
CA LYS A 26 -15.97 6.44 2.12
C LYS A 26 -14.98 7.59 2.30
N GLY A 27 -14.14 7.86 1.29
CA GLY A 27 -13.26 9.02 1.29
C GLY A 27 -13.98 10.35 1.22
N PHE A 28 -15.08 10.41 0.45
CA PHE A 28 -15.97 11.57 0.45
C PHE A 28 -16.52 11.83 1.86
N MET A 29 -16.89 10.80 2.61
CA MET A 29 -17.39 10.94 3.99
C MET A 29 -16.29 11.29 5.00
N GLN A 30 -15.05 10.85 4.77
CA GLN A 30 -13.93 11.00 5.70
C GLN A 30 -13.17 12.32 5.54
N GLY A 31 -13.23 12.92 4.36
CA GLY A 31 -12.52 14.17 4.04
C GLY A 31 -11.06 13.95 3.64
N PHE A 32 -10.49 14.95 2.97
CA PHE A 32 -9.18 14.89 2.32
C PHE A 32 -8.04 14.57 3.28
N ILE A 33 -7.92 15.28 4.40
CA ILE A 33 -6.76 15.15 5.30
C ILE A 33 -6.64 13.74 5.85
N LYS A 34 -7.76 13.15 6.31
CA LYS A 34 -7.75 11.78 6.82
C LYS A 34 -7.34 10.78 5.74
N GLU A 35 -7.88 10.95 4.53
CA GLU A 35 -7.58 10.08 3.39
C GLU A 35 -6.14 10.22 2.90
N LEU A 36 -5.58 11.44 2.91
CA LEU A 36 -4.19 11.70 2.51
C LEU A 36 -3.21 11.01 3.44
N PHE A 37 -3.42 11.12 4.75
CA PHE A 37 -2.58 10.42 5.73
C PHE A 37 -2.74 8.90 5.63
N ALA A 38 -3.95 8.40 5.38
CA ALA A 38 -4.17 6.97 5.13
C ALA A 38 -3.43 6.50 3.86
N LEU A 39 -3.41 7.31 2.80
CA LEU A 39 -2.67 7.01 1.57
C LEU A 39 -1.15 7.02 1.79
N ILE A 40 -0.62 8.04 2.46
CA ILE A 40 0.81 8.13 2.80
C ILE A 40 1.22 6.96 3.69
N GLY A 41 0.40 6.64 4.69
CA GLY A 41 0.61 5.49 5.57
C GLY A 41 0.57 4.16 4.85
N LEU A 42 -0.26 4.02 3.81
CA LEU A 42 -0.29 2.83 2.97
C LEU A 42 1.02 2.70 2.18
N VAL A 43 1.47 3.76 1.50
CA VAL A 43 2.71 3.74 0.70
C VAL A 43 3.93 3.50 1.58
N ALA A 44 4.06 4.24 2.68
CA ALA A 44 5.13 4.04 3.66
C ALA A 44 5.05 2.65 4.29
N GLY A 45 3.84 2.18 4.61
CA GLY A 45 3.60 0.86 5.15
C GLY A 45 4.08 -0.24 4.22
N VAL A 46 3.81 -0.15 2.91
CA VAL A 46 4.32 -1.10 1.91
C VAL A 46 5.84 -1.06 1.87
N TYR A 47 6.43 0.14 1.86
CA TYR A 47 7.87 0.30 1.87
C TYR A 47 8.49 -0.44 3.06
N PHE A 48 8.06 -0.17 4.30
CA PHE A 48 8.62 -0.81 5.48
C PHE A 48 8.27 -2.30 5.57
N ALA A 49 7.04 -2.68 5.23
CA ALA A 49 6.60 -4.07 5.24
C ALA A 49 7.43 -4.92 4.28
N ALA A 50 7.76 -4.43 3.09
CA ALA A 50 8.61 -5.15 2.14
C ALA A 50 10.01 -5.47 2.69
N ARG A 51 10.53 -4.66 3.63
CA ARG A 51 11.85 -4.88 4.26
C ARG A 51 11.76 -5.70 5.54
N LEU A 52 10.75 -5.43 6.37
CA LEU A 52 10.63 -6.01 7.72
C LEU A 52 9.78 -7.29 7.75
N ALA A 53 9.16 -7.68 6.64
CA ALA A 53 8.34 -8.89 6.55
C ALA A 53 9.04 -10.17 7.03
N PRO A 54 10.33 -10.44 6.71
CA PRO A 54 11.02 -11.63 7.21
C PRO A 54 11.19 -11.64 8.74
N GLU A 55 11.51 -10.49 9.33
CA GLU A 55 11.67 -10.35 10.79
C GLU A 55 10.31 -10.50 11.49
N ALA A 56 9.27 -9.88 10.94
CA ALA A 56 7.90 -10.01 11.43
C ALA A 56 7.39 -11.46 11.30
N ALA A 57 7.74 -12.16 10.22
CA ALA A 57 7.38 -13.56 10.00
C ALA A 57 7.97 -14.46 11.11
N ILE A 58 9.26 -14.34 11.41
CA ILE A 58 9.92 -15.10 12.49
C ILE A 58 9.26 -14.82 13.84
N PHE A 59 8.95 -13.54 14.12
CA PHE A 59 8.29 -13.16 15.35
C PHE A 59 6.89 -13.78 15.48
N ILE A 60 6.11 -13.79 14.40
CA ILE A 60 4.75 -14.35 14.37
C ILE A 60 4.79 -15.88 14.52
N ASP A 61 5.71 -16.54 13.83
CA ASP A 61 5.89 -17.99 13.89
C ASP A 61 6.21 -18.47 15.32
N THR A 62 7.10 -17.75 15.99
CA THR A 62 7.56 -18.11 17.34
C THR A 62 6.51 -17.84 18.41
N ASN A 63 5.68 -16.80 18.26
CA ASN A 63 4.84 -16.30 19.36
C ASN A 63 3.33 -16.50 19.16
N PHE A 64 2.86 -16.73 17.92
CA PHE A 64 1.42 -16.73 17.63
C PHE A 64 0.98 -17.96 16.83
N ILE A 65 1.47 -18.14 15.61
CA ILE A 65 0.99 -19.18 14.68
C ILE A 65 2.17 -19.75 13.91
N HIS A 66 2.45 -21.03 14.14
CA HIS A 66 3.46 -21.75 13.37
C HIS A 66 2.90 -22.20 12.03
N LEU A 67 3.58 -21.87 10.92
CA LEU A 67 3.16 -22.24 9.57
C LEU A 67 4.31 -22.88 8.81
N GLU A 68 4.07 -24.05 8.22
CA GLU A 68 5.08 -24.78 7.42
C GLU A 68 5.46 -24.04 6.13
N ASN A 69 4.58 -23.17 5.63
CA ASN A 69 4.79 -22.44 4.39
C ASN A 69 5.39 -21.04 4.65
N ASP A 70 6.71 -20.93 4.47
CA ASP A 70 7.48 -19.68 4.61
C ASP A 70 6.95 -18.52 3.76
N ALA A 71 6.40 -18.79 2.56
CA ALA A 71 5.83 -17.74 1.72
C ALA A 71 4.54 -17.15 2.33
N ILE A 72 3.70 -18.00 2.93
CA ILE A 72 2.47 -17.56 3.64
C ILE A 72 2.86 -16.78 4.90
N LEU A 73 3.86 -17.26 5.65
CA LEU A 73 4.32 -16.60 6.86
C LEU A 73 4.90 -15.21 6.57
N LYS A 74 5.72 -15.07 5.52
CA LYS A 74 6.23 -13.77 5.03
C LYS A 74 5.10 -12.83 4.58
N LEU A 75 4.07 -13.36 3.92
CA LEU A 75 2.90 -12.57 3.54
C LEU A 75 2.15 -12.06 4.78
N ILE A 76 1.99 -12.89 5.81
CA ILE A 76 1.37 -12.48 7.08
C ILE A 76 2.22 -11.41 7.77
N GLY A 77 3.54 -11.59 7.83
CA GLY A 77 4.48 -10.58 8.36
C GLY A 77 4.38 -9.25 7.63
N PHE A 78 4.32 -9.28 6.29
CA PHE A 78 4.10 -8.10 5.46
C PHE A 78 2.77 -7.41 5.81
N LEU A 79 1.66 -8.16 5.86
CA LEU A 79 0.34 -7.62 6.16
C LEU A 79 0.25 -7.03 7.58
N ALA A 80 0.93 -7.64 8.56
CA ALA A 80 0.97 -7.15 9.93
C ALA A 80 1.65 -5.77 10.00
N ILE A 81 2.86 -5.63 9.44
CA ILE A 81 3.60 -4.36 9.43
C ILE A 81 2.84 -3.29 8.63
N LEU A 82 2.32 -3.64 7.45
CA LEU A 82 1.53 -2.74 6.62
C LEU A 82 0.33 -2.20 7.40
N THR A 83 -0.42 -3.09 8.07
CA THR A 83 -1.63 -2.73 8.83
C THR A 83 -1.29 -1.81 9.99
N ILE A 84 -0.24 -2.10 10.75
CA ILE A 84 0.18 -1.29 11.90
C ILE A 84 0.54 0.14 11.45
N ILE A 85 1.37 0.28 10.42
CA ILE A 85 1.81 1.59 9.92
C ILE A 85 0.64 2.36 9.32
N TRP A 86 -0.17 1.70 8.48
CA TRP A 86 -1.33 2.30 7.85
C TRP A 86 -2.37 2.79 8.88
N LEU A 87 -2.64 1.97 9.91
CA LEU A 87 -3.59 2.32 10.96
C LEU A 87 -3.08 3.49 11.79
N THR A 88 -1.80 3.50 12.16
CA THR A 88 -1.16 4.59 12.90
C THR A 88 -1.27 5.90 12.13
N ALA A 89 -0.91 5.90 10.84
CA ALA A 89 -1.03 7.08 9.99
C ALA A 89 -2.48 7.55 9.85
N THR A 90 -3.43 6.63 9.72
CA THR A 90 -4.87 6.95 9.64
C THR A 90 -5.39 7.59 10.93
N ILE A 91 -4.96 7.09 12.09
CA ILE A 91 -5.30 7.67 13.39
C ILE A 91 -4.76 9.09 13.48
N VAL A 92 -3.48 9.29 13.18
CA VAL A 92 -2.84 10.62 13.16
C VAL A 92 -3.58 11.57 12.22
N GLY A 93 -3.86 11.14 10.99
CA GLY A 93 -4.62 11.91 10.01
C GLY A 93 -6.02 12.28 10.50
N SER A 94 -6.68 11.40 11.26
CA SER A 94 -7.99 11.70 11.84
C SER A 94 -7.95 12.81 12.89
N LEU A 95 -6.85 12.91 13.66
CA LEU A 95 -6.65 13.99 14.63
C LEU A 95 -6.48 15.32 13.90
N PHE A 96 -5.63 15.37 12.86
CA PHE A 96 -5.45 16.57 12.03
C PHE A 96 -6.75 16.98 11.30
N ALA A 97 -7.50 16.01 10.78
CA ALA A 97 -8.76 16.29 10.10
C ALA A 97 -9.80 16.94 11.03
N LYS A 98 -9.84 16.57 12.32
CA LYS A 98 -10.74 17.19 13.31
C LYS A 98 -10.44 18.67 13.50
N ILE A 99 -9.17 19.05 13.52
CA ILE A 99 -8.74 20.46 13.69
C ILE A 99 -9.08 21.26 12.42
N ALA A 100 -8.82 20.68 11.24
CA ALA A 100 -9.01 21.37 9.97
C ALA A 100 -10.48 21.56 9.54
N ASN A 101 -11.39 20.67 9.98
CA ASN A 101 -12.80 20.70 9.58
C ASN A 101 -13.63 21.82 10.24
N GLN A 102 -13.04 22.70 11.05
CA GLN A 102 -13.75 23.80 11.70
C GLN A 102 -14.14 24.95 10.75
N ASN A 103 -13.59 24.98 9.52
CA ASN A 103 -13.62 26.16 8.64
C ASN A 103 -14.65 26.12 7.47
N GLY A 104 -15.68 25.28 7.51
CA GLY A 104 -16.85 25.42 6.62
C GLY A 104 -16.70 25.06 5.12
N MET A 105 -15.49 24.81 4.57
CA MET A 105 -15.28 24.35 3.18
C MET A 105 -15.56 22.84 3.01
N ASN A 106 -16.80 22.44 3.29
CA ASN A 106 -17.15 21.03 3.42
C ASN A 106 -17.10 20.27 2.08
N ILE A 107 -17.53 20.85 0.95
CA ILE A 107 -17.65 20.08 -0.31
C ILE A 107 -16.28 19.80 -0.97
N ILE A 108 -15.38 20.78 -1.00
CA ILE A 108 -14.06 20.66 -1.64
C ILE A 108 -13.21 19.62 -0.89
N ASN A 109 -13.20 19.70 0.45
CA ASN A 109 -12.55 18.70 1.30
C ASN A 109 -13.05 17.27 1.04
N ARG A 110 -14.36 17.11 0.78
CA ARG A 110 -14.95 15.80 0.49
C ARG A 110 -14.61 15.31 -0.93
N ILE A 111 -14.59 16.18 -1.94
CA ILE A 111 -14.20 15.81 -3.32
C ILE A 111 -12.73 15.36 -3.36
N PHE A 112 -11.82 16.09 -2.73
CA PHE A 112 -10.43 15.66 -2.61
C PHE A 112 -10.29 14.40 -1.76
N GLY A 113 -11.12 14.23 -0.72
CA GLY A 113 -11.23 12.96 0.02
C GLY A 113 -11.65 11.79 -0.85
N PHE A 114 -12.63 11.98 -1.74
CA PHE A 114 -13.04 10.98 -2.72
C PHE A 114 -11.89 10.61 -3.67
N ALA A 115 -11.25 11.60 -4.30
CA ALA A 115 -10.14 11.36 -5.23
C ALA A 115 -8.96 10.64 -4.56
N THR A 116 -8.62 11.04 -3.33
CA THR A 116 -7.54 10.42 -2.55
C THR A 116 -7.90 8.98 -2.17
N ALA A 117 -9.16 8.72 -1.80
CA ALA A 117 -9.63 7.37 -1.52
C ALA A 117 -9.65 6.48 -2.76
N LEU A 118 -10.02 6.99 -3.94
CA LEU A 118 -9.91 6.24 -5.19
C LEU A 118 -8.47 5.77 -5.41
N GLY A 119 -7.50 6.69 -5.27
CA GLY A 119 -6.08 6.34 -5.36
C GLY A 119 -5.69 5.29 -4.32
N LYS A 120 -6.07 5.47 -3.05
CA LYS A 120 -5.78 4.53 -1.97
C LYS A 120 -6.34 3.13 -2.24
N TYR A 121 -7.62 3.03 -2.63
CA TYR A 121 -8.26 1.75 -2.91
C TYR A 121 -7.69 1.10 -4.17
N PHE A 122 -7.36 1.88 -5.19
CA PHE A 122 -6.62 1.40 -6.34
C PHE A 122 -5.27 0.78 -5.93
N LEU A 123 -4.49 1.44 -5.06
CA LEU A 123 -3.24 0.88 -4.55
C LEU A 123 -3.44 -0.41 -3.74
N ILE A 124 -4.49 -0.50 -2.92
CA ILE A 124 -4.82 -1.73 -2.18
C ILE A 124 -5.10 -2.88 -3.16
N PHE A 125 -5.92 -2.64 -4.20
CA PHE A 125 -6.17 -3.64 -5.23
C PHE A 125 -4.91 -3.99 -6.03
N ALA A 126 -4.03 -3.02 -6.30
CA ALA A 126 -2.76 -3.24 -6.97
C ALA A 126 -1.87 -4.22 -6.19
N LEU A 127 -1.78 -4.04 -4.87
CA LEU A 127 -1.06 -4.95 -3.97
C LEU A 127 -1.68 -6.35 -3.96
N ILE A 128 -3.01 -6.45 -3.84
CA ILE A 128 -3.72 -7.74 -3.84
C ILE A 128 -3.50 -8.47 -5.17
N VAL A 129 -3.71 -7.80 -6.29
CA VAL A 129 -3.52 -8.37 -7.64
C VAL A 129 -2.09 -8.86 -7.82
N THR A 130 -1.10 -8.09 -7.40
CA THR A 130 0.31 -8.47 -7.49
C THR A 130 0.62 -9.69 -6.63
N ALA A 131 0.15 -9.71 -5.38
CA ALA A 131 0.35 -10.83 -4.46
C ALA A 131 -0.29 -12.12 -5.01
N LEU A 132 -1.54 -12.04 -5.48
CA LEU A 132 -2.27 -13.17 -6.06
C LEU A 132 -1.64 -13.66 -7.37
N SER A 133 -1.08 -12.77 -8.18
CA SER A 133 -0.44 -13.14 -9.45
C SER A 133 0.86 -13.93 -9.29
N ASN A 134 1.50 -13.84 -8.12
CA ASN A 134 2.69 -14.61 -7.78
C ASN A 134 2.36 -16.03 -7.28
N VAL A 135 1.08 -16.33 -7.00
CA VAL A 135 0.62 -17.65 -6.58
C VAL A 135 0.14 -18.43 -7.81
N THR A 136 0.87 -19.47 -8.20
CA THR A 136 0.59 -20.31 -9.39
C THR A 136 -0.84 -20.85 -9.41
N LEU A 137 -1.31 -21.38 -8.28
CA LEU A 137 -2.68 -21.88 -8.12
C LEU A 137 -3.76 -20.83 -8.42
N VAL A 138 -3.50 -19.57 -8.09
CA VAL A 138 -4.48 -18.50 -8.32
C VAL A 138 -4.46 -18.10 -9.78
N LYS A 139 -3.28 -17.92 -10.37
CA LYS A 139 -3.08 -17.56 -11.79
C LYS A 139 -3.84 -18.49 -12.74
N ASP A 140 -3.78 -19.80 -12.50
CA ASP A 140 -4.41 -20.81 -13.36
C ASP A 140 -5.94 -20.80 -13.28
N ASN A 141 -6.51 -20.33 -12.17
CA ASN A 141 -7.96 -20.25 -11.97
C ASN A 141 -8.56 -18.89 -12.38
N ILE A 142 -7.79 -17.81 -12.31
CA ILE A 142 -8.29 -16.46 -12.62
C ILE A 142 -8.01 -16.02 -14.06
N GLY A 143 -7.14 -16.73 -14.80
CA GLY A 143 -6.69 -16.35 -16.15
C GLY A 143 -7.81 -15.97 -17.11
N LYS A 144 -8.89 -16.76 -17.15
CA LYS A 144 -10.06 -16.51 -18.01
C LYS A 144 -10.87 -15.25 -17.65
N TYR A 145 -10.74 -14.74 -16.43
CA TYR A 145 -11.46 -13.55 -15.97
C TYR A 145 -10.64 -12.27 -16.18
N ILE A 146 -9.31 -12.38 -16.24
CA ILE A 146 -8.38 -11.27 -16.47
C ILE A 146 -7.97 -11.14 -17.94
N ASP A 147 -8.33 -12.11 -18.79
CA ASP A 147 -8.03 -12.07 -20.21
C ASP A 147 -8.78 -10.91 -20.90
N GLY A 148 -8.04 -10.09 -21.67
CA GLY A 148 -8.58 -8.86 -22.25
C GLY A 148 -8.88 -7.73 -21.25
N SER A 149 -8.44 -7.83 -19.99
CA SER A 149 -8.59 -6.76 -19.00
C SER A 149 -7.64 -5.59 -19.28
N ASN A 150 -8.18 -4.37 -19.28
CA ASN A 150 -7.36 -3.15 -19.37
C ASN A 150 -6.84 -2.73 -17.99
N LEU A 151 -7.58 -3.01 -16.91
CA LEU A 151 -7.23 -2.57 -15.56
C LEU A 151 -6.17 -3.46 -14.90
N TYR A 152 -6.19 -4.77 -15.18
CA TYR A 152 -5.31 -5.76 -14.56
C TYR A 152 -3.82 -5.43 -14.76
N PRO A 153 -3.32 -5.09 -15.98
CA PRO A 153 -1.92 -4.72 -16.18
C PRO A 153 -1.50 -3.55 -15.29
N TYR A 154 -2.30 -2.48 -15.21
CA TYR A 154 -2.00 -1.31 -14.39
C TYR A 154 -1.97 -1.64 -12.89
N LEU A 155 -2.90 -2.47 -12.40
CA LEU A 155 -2.91 -2.93 -11.01
C LEU A 155 -1.66 -3.76 -10.69
N LYS A 156 -1.30 -4.69 -11.58
CA LYS A 156 -0.14 -5.56 -11.39
C LYS A 156 1.18 -4.76 -11.43
N GLU A 157 1.33 -3.87 -12.40
CA GLU A 157 2.54 -3.05 -12.54
C GLU A 157 2.69 -2.08 -11.37
N THR A 158 1.61 -1.39 -10.99
CA THR A 158 1.63 -0.46 -9.85
C THR A 158 1.95 -1.18 -8.55
N GLY A 159 1.36 -2.35 -8.31
CA GLY A 159 1.64 -3.12 -7.09
C GLY A 159 3.06 -3.64 -7.04
N ALA A 160 3.59 -4.14 -8.17
CA ALA A 160 4.99 -4.55 -8.28
C ALA A 160 5.94 -3.36 -8.06
N TYR A 161 5.63 -2.19 -8.61
CA TYR A 161 6.38 -0.96 -8.38
C TYR A 161 6.37 -0.56 -6.90
N LEU A 162 5.22 -0.60 -6.22
CA LEU A 162 5.12 -0.26 -4.80
C LEU A 162 5.94 -1.19 -3.91
N ILE A 163 5.91 -2.50 -4.16
CA ILE A 163 6.64 -3.50 -3.36
C ILE A 163 8.16 -3.32 -3.54
N ASN A 164 8.60 -3.04 -4.77
CA ASN A 164 10.01 -2.86 -5.10
C ASN A 164 10.48 -1.40 -4.98
N LEU A 165 9.62 -0.51 -4.49
CA LEU A 165 9.91 0.92 -4.40
C LEU A 165 11.14 1.13 -3.53
N ASP A 166 12.25 1.58 -4.13
CA ASP A 166 13.41 2.08 -3.40
C ASP A 166 13.36 3.61 -3.35
N ILE A 167 13.57 4.19 -2.17
CA ILE A 167 13.50 5.64 -1.98
C ILE A 167 14.93 6.14 -1.75
N PRO A 168 15.57 6.78 -2.76
CA PRO A 168 16.98 7.18 -2.68
C PRO A 168 17.31 8.10 -1.50
N ALA A 169 16.36 8.97 -1.12
CA ALA A 169 16.53 9.84 0.05
C ALA A 169 16.60 9.05 1.36
N LEU A 170 15.82 7.97 1.50
CA LEU A 170 15.83 7.12 2.70
C LEU A 170 17.05 6.21 2.74
N SER A 171 17.54 5.73 1.59
CA SER A 171 18.81 4.97 1.53
C SER A 171 20.01 5.85 1.84
N ALA A 172 20.07 7.07 1.27
CA ALA A 172 21.11 8.04 1.60
C ALA A 172 21.09 8.45 3.09
N LEU A 173 19.91 8.64 3.68
CA LEU A 173 19.79 8.90 5.12
C LEU A 173 20.32 7.71 5.95
N LYS A 174 19.98 6.47 5.59
CA LYS A 174 20.50 5.28 6.28
C LYS A 174 22.03 5.19 6.20
N ASP A 175 22.62 5.51 5.05
CA ASP A 175 24.08 5.49 4.86
C ASP A 175 24.78 6.62 5.64
N SER A 176 24.15 7.79 5.75
CA SER A 176 24.66 8.90 6.57
C SER A 176 24.60 8.62 8.08
N ILE A 177 23.54 7.96 8.56
CA ILE A 177 23.42 7.52 9.96
C ILE A 177 24.49 6.44 10.25
N LYS A 178 24.65 5.45 9.37
CA LYS A 178 25.64 4.37 9.54
C LYS A 178 27.10 4.86 9.53
N ASN A 179 27.40 5.93 8.78
CA ASN A 179 28.73 6.55 8.78
C ASN A 179 28.99 7.43 10.01
N THR A 180 27.95 8.10 10.54
CA THR A 180 28.05 8.87 11.79
C THR A 180 28.37 7.98 12.99
N ASP A 181 27.72 6.81 13.12
CA ASP A 181 28.00 5.86 14.21
C ASP A 181 29.43 5.28 14.14
N LYS A 182 29.97 5.08 12.93
CA LYS A 182 31.35 4.58 12.75
C LYS A 182 32.42 5.60 13.09
N ASN A 183 32.18 6.89 12.84
CA ASN A 183 33.18 7.93 13.11
C ASN A 183 33.26 8.25 14.61
N THR A 184 32.11 8.30 15.29
CA THR A 184 32.03 8.54 16.73
C THR A 184 32.69 7.42 17.55
N SER A 185 32.65 6.16 17.07
CA SER A 185 33.36 5.06 17.71
C SER A 185 34.88 5.11 17.48
N LYS A 186 35.35 5.54 16.29
CA LYS A 186 36.79 5.68 16.01
C LYS A 186 37.45 6.80 16.81
N ASP A 187 36.76 7.91 17.03
CA ASP A 187 37.31 9.05 17.78
C ASP A 187 37.50 8.73 19.28
N ILE A 188 36.65 7.86 19.85
CA ILE A 188 36.76 7.41 21.24
C ILE A 188 37.93 6.43 21.45
N PHE A 189 38.23 5.58 20.46
CA PHE A 189 39.36 4.62 20.54
C PHE A 189 40.70 5.18 20.04
N SER A 190 40.72 6.38 19.44
CA SER A 190 41.96 7.08 19.05
C SER A 190 42.58 7.93 20.17
N GLN A 191 41.90 8.05 21.32
CA GLN A 191 42.36 8.80 22.49
C GLN A 191 42.98 7.94 23.61
N TYR A 192 43.13 6.63 23.38
CA TYR A 192 43.78 5.68 24.31
C TYR A 192 44.97 4.98 23.65
#